data_AF-A0A935JYE4-F1
#
_entry.id   AF-A0A935JYE4-F1
#
_cell.length_a   1.000
_cell.length_b   1.000
_cell.length_c   1.000
_cell.angle_alpha   90.00
_cell.angle_beta   90.00
_cell.angle_gamma   90.00
#
_symmetry.space_group_name_H-M   'P 1'
#
loop_
_entity.id
_entity.type
_entity.pdbx_description
1 polymer ?
#
loop_
_entity_poly.entity_id
_entity_poly.type
_entity_poly.pdbx_seq_one_letter_code
_entity_poly.pdbx_strand_id
1 'polypeptide(L)' 'MWTTLISGKTWKGEFHNRRKDGTLFWELASISPVYSDEGELIHFVAVKEDISARKQADEKLEN' A
#
# COMPACT_ATOMS: atom_id res chain seq x y z
N MET A 1 5.71 7.50 -4.65
CA MET A 1 5.00 7.46 -3.35
C MET A 1 5.17 8.74 -2.56
N TRP A 2 6.36 9.02 -1.99
CA TRP A 2 6.56 10.14 -1.07
C TRP A 2 6.17 11.51 -1.63
N THR A 3 6.50 11.81 -2.89
CA THR A 3 6.06 13.05 -3.55
C THR A 3 4.54 13.22 -3.54
N THR A 4 3.78 12.14 -3.73
CA THR A 4 2.31 12.14 -3.67
C THR A 4 1.83 12.43 -2.25
N LEU A 5 2.38 11.73 -1.26
CA LEU A 5 1.99 11.87 0.15
C LEU A 5 2.33 13.25 0.72
N ILE A 6 3.53 13.76 0.44
CA ILE A 6 4.00 15.08 0.91
C ILE A 6 3.24 16.21 0.22
N SER A 7 2.70 16.00 -0.99
CA SER A 7 1.79 16.96 -1.65
C SER A 7 0.33 16.89 -1.15
N GLY A 8 0.08 16.16 -0.05
CA GLY A 8 -1.23 16.04 0.56
C GLY A 8 -2.20 15.10 -0.16
N LYS A 9 -1.71 14.30 -1.11
CA LYS A 9 -2.53 13.38 -1.90
C LYS A 9 -2.42 11.95 -1.38
N THR A 10 -3.48 11.18 -1.57
CA THR A 10 -3.46 9.73 -1.30
C THR A 10 -2.61 9.02 -2.35
N TRP A 11 -1.70 8.17 -1.90
CA TRP A 11 -0.94 7.27 -2.77
C TRP A 11 -1.59 5.88 -2.77
N LYS A 12 -1.61 5.24 -3.95
CA LYS A 12 -2.07 3.86 -4.12
C LYS A 12 -1.04 3.09 -4.96
N GLY A 13 -0.80 1.83 -4.61
CA GLY A 13 0.08 0.96 -5.37
C GLY A 13 0.32 -0.39 -4.72
N GLU A 14 1.09 -1.23 -5.39
CA GLU A 14 1.42 -2.57 -4.92
C GLU A 14 2.85 -2.63 -4.36
N PHE A 15 3.07 -3.48 -3.36
CA PHE A 15 4.40 -3.83 -2.86
C PHE A 15 4.61 -5.34 -2.91
N HIS A 16 5.83 -5.75 -3.20
CA HIS A 16 6.29 -7.11 -2.96
C HIS A 16 7.07 -7.12 -1.64
N ASN A 17 6.43 -7.60 -0.58
CA ASN A 17 6.90 -7.42 0.79
C ASN A 17 7.22 -8.77 1.44
N ARG A 18 7.88 -8.74 2.59
CA ARG A 18 8.33 -9.92 3.34
C ARG A 18 7.73 -9.94 4.73
N ARG A 19 7.09 -11.04 5.10
CA ARG A 19 6.57 -11.27 6.45
C ARG A 19 7.70 -11.48 7.45
N LYS A 20 7.35 -11.44 8.74
CA LYS A 20 8.27 -11.72 9.83
C LYS A 20 8.91 -13.12 9.73
N ASP A 21 8.17 -14.10 9.21
CA ASP A 21 8.66 -15.47 8.99
C ASP A 21 9.54 -15.63 7.73
N GLY A 22 9.74 -14.57 6.95
CA GLY A 22 10.55 -14.57 5.74
C GLY A 22 9.78 -14.84 4.45
N THR A 23 8.49 -15.20 4.50
CA THR A 23 7.67 -15.43 3.31
C THR A 23 7.42 -14.14 2.53
N LEU A 24 7.49 -14.24 1.21
CA LEU A 24 7.19 -13.12 0.30
C LEU A 24 5.70 -13.11 -0.05
N PHE A 25 5.15 -11.91 -0.17
CA PHE A 25 3.75 -11.69 -0.50
C PHE A 25 3.56 -10.38 -1.24
N TRP A 26 2.52 -10.31 -2.05
CA TRP A 26 2.10 -9.08 -2.71
C TRP A 26 1.01 -8.39 -1.89
N GLU A 27 1.16 -7.10 -1.65
CA GLU A 27 0.15 -6.27 -1.00
C GLU A 27 -0.28 -5.11 -1.89
N LEU A 28 -1.58 -4.81 -1.94
CA LEU A 28 -2.13 -3.58 -2.46
C LEU A 28 -2.32 -2.61 -1.30
N ALA A 29 -1.78 -1.40 -1.41
CA ALA A 29 -1.82 -0.40 -0.36
C ALA A 29 -2.46 0.91 -0.83
N SER A 30 -3.23 1.52 0.07
CA SER A 30 -3.72 2.90 -0.03
C SER A 30 -3.24 3.67 1.19
N ILE A 31 -2.51 4.75 0.97
CA ILE A 31 -1.86 5.55 2.03
C ILE A 31 -2.32 7.00 1.91
N SER A 32 -2.86 7.56 2.99
CA SER A 32 -3.40 8.91 3.04
C SER A 32 -2.77 9.73 4.17
N PRO A 33 -2.40 11.01 3.93
CA PRO A 33 -2.01 11.92 5.00
C PRO A 33 -3.20 12.22 5.92
N VAL A 34 -2.91 12.42 7.20
CA VAL A 34 -3.87 12.82 8.24
C VAL A 34 -3.42 14.17 8.78
N TYR A 35 -4.35 15.12 8.80
CA TYR A 35 -4.12 16.49 9.24
C TYR A 35 -4.81 16.74 10.57
N SER A 36 -4.25 17.63 11.39
CA SER A 36 -4.94 18.19 12.56
C SER A 36 -6.04 19.17 12.12
N ASP A 37 -6.83 19.64 13.08
CA ASP A 37 -7.87 20.65 12.84
C ASP A 37 -7.28 21.99 12.36
N GLU A 38 -6.01 22.26 12.69
CA GLU A 38 -5.23 23.43 12.24
C GLU A 38 -4.61 23.23 10.84
N GLY A 39 -4.80 22.07 10.21
CA GLY A 39 -4.27 21.75 8.88
C GLY A 39 -2.81 21.30 8.87
N GLU A 40 -2.23 20.95 10.03
CA GLU A 40 -0.86 20.44 10.12
C GLU A 40 -0.82 18.93 9.82
N LEU A 41 0.16 18.48 9.03
CA LEU A 41 0.35 17.05 8.74
C LEU A 41 0.88 16.35 10.00
N ILE A 42 0.06 15.48 10.60
CA ILE A 42 0.41 14.79 11.87
C ILE A 42 0.75 13.32 11.66
N HIS A 43 0.08 12.62 10.73
CA HIS A 43 0.25 11.19 10.52
C HIS A 43 0.00 10.76 9.06
N PHE A 44 0.26 9.49 8.79
CA PHE A 44 -0.23 8.80 7.60
C PHE A 44 -1.00 7.55 8.03
N VAL A 45 -2.16 7.32 7.41
CA VAL A 45 -2.92 6.08 7.58
C VAL A 45 -2.75 5.22 6.34
N ALA A 46 -2.53 3.92 6.52
CA ALA A 46 -2.39 2.96 5.44
C ALA A 46 -3.38 1.82 5.61
N VAL A 47 -4.13 1.53 4.54
CA VAL A 47 -4.91 0.29 4.40
C VAL A 47 -4.18 -0.61 3.44
N LYS A 48 -4.02 -1.89 3.81
CA LYS A 48 -3.27 -2.88 3.05
C LYS A 48 -4.09 -4.15 2.90
N GLU A 49 -4.10 -4.68 1.69
CA GLU A 49 -4.74 -5.93 1.33
C GLU A 49 -3.69 -6.87 0.76
N ASP A 50 -3.67 -8.12 1.24
CA ASP A 50 -2.84 -9.16 0.63
C ASP A 50 -3.47 -9.65 -0.67
N ILE A 51 -2.78 -9.45 -1.78
CA ILE A 51 -3.24 -9.81 -3.13
C ILE A 51 -2.46 -10.98 -3.72
N SER A 52 -1.71 -11.72 -2.90
CA SER A 52 -0.86 -12.83 -3.37
C SER A 52 -1.67 -13.93 -4.04
N ALA A 53 -2.83 -14.28 -3.47
CA ALA A 53 -3.74 -15.26 -4.05
C ALA A 53 -4.31 -14.80 -5.41
N ARG A 54 -4.62 -13.50 -5.54
CA ARG A 54 -5.09 -12.91 -6.80
C ARG A 54 -4.02 -13.03 -7.89
N LYS A 55 -2.79 -12.60 -7.60
CA LYS A 55 -1.68 -12.69 -8.58
C LYS A 55 -1.36 -14.11 -9.01
N GLN A 56 -1.38 -15.07 -8.09
CA GLN A 56 -1.16 -16.49 -8.42
C GLN A 56 -2.28 -17.06 -9.32
N ALA A 57 -3.51 -16.56 -9.18
CA ALA A 57 -4.60 -16.95 -10.06
C ALA A 57 -4.41 -16.35 -11.46
N ASP A 58 -4.03 -15.06 -11.54
CA ASP A 58 -3.77 -14.36 -12.80
C ASP A 58 -2.63 -15.04 -13.59
N GLU A 59 -1.52 -15.38 -12.94
CA GLU A 59 -0.38 -16.10 -13.56
C GLU A 59 -0.75 -17.49 -14.12
N LYS A 60 -1.76 -18.15 -13.56
CA LYS A 60 -2.24 -19.46 -14.04
C LYS A 60 -3.19 -19.35 -15.23
N LEU A 61 -3.80 -18.18 -15.44
CA LEU A 61 -4.69 -17.91 -16.56
C LEU A 61 -3.92 -17.38 -17.77
N GLU A 62 -2.74 -16.79 -17.56
CA GLU A 62 -1.86 -16.26 -18.62
C GLU A 62 -0.87 -17.30 -19.19
N ASN A 63 -0.86 -18.54 -18.66
CA ASN A 63 -0.06 -19.68 -19.17
C ASN A 63 -0.96 -20.77 -19.77
#